data_AF-A0A6A4HAB3-F1
#
_entry.id   AF-A0A6A4HAB3-F1
#
_cell.length_a   1.000
_cell.length_b   1.000
_cell.length_c   1.000
_cell.angle_alpha   90.00
_cell.angle_beta   90.00
_cell.angle_gamma   90.00
#
_symmetry.space_group_name_H-M   'P 1'
#
loop_
_entity.id
_entity.type
_entity.pdbx_description
1 polymer ?
#
loop_
_entity_poly.entity_id
_entity_poly.type
_entity_poly.pdbx_seq_one_letter_code
_entity_poly.pdbx_strand_id
1 'polypeptide(L)'
;MAALKVHPKVYWIWNHRGWCLNNVPSGPGTEDEGDPRGWEKDLWNKRVVCVLAWSYRRVVLASMPIPRPETSELAYTTRKIEANFSNFSAWHQRSKVLLSLWSKGELDPKNSREDEFDLVHDAMYTDPKDQSVWIYHPLARWFRSACFLPLSIQNSRDIQGDDKEILEREITIIQSLLDEEPDSKWCMESLVHYKSLLLRNHSLSANTSTLRRECIALLKQLREVDSGRKARYDEIELELAKS
;
A
#
# COMPACT_ATOMS: atom_id res chain seq x y z
N MET A 1 15.42 -18.37 20.07
CA MET A 1 15.47 -17.93 18.65
C MET A 1 15.63 -19.08 17.66
N ALA A 2 16.22 -20.22 18.05
CA ALA A 2 16.47 -21.35 17.14
C ALA A 2 15.20 -21.88 16.43
N ALA A 3 14.12 -22.16 17.18
CA ALA A 3 12.90 -22.73 16.60
C ALA A 3 12.21 -21.83 15.56
N LEU A 4 12.28 -20.49 15.70
CA LEU A 4 11.71 -19.56 14.72
C LEU A 4 12.52 -19.48 13.43
N LYS A 5 13.85 -19.63 13.52
CA LYS A 5 14.71 -19.65 12.33
C LYS A 5 14.44 -20.90 11.50
N VAL A 6 14.12 -22.02 12.16
CA VAL A 6 13.85 -23.30 11.50
C VAL A 6 12.38 -23.41 11.05
N HIS A 7 11.43 -22.89 11.85
CA HIS A 7 10.00 -23.02 11.61
C HIS A 7 9.24 -21.68 11.66
N PRO A 8 9.54 -20.73 10.76
CA PRO A 8 8.98 -19.38 10.81
C PRO A 8 7.48 -19.32 10.49
N LYS A 9 6.90 -20.38 9.90
CA LYS A 9 5.48 -20.42 9.50
C LYS A 9 4.56 -21.10 10.54
N VAL A 10 5.09 -21.55 11.68
CA VAL A 10 4.29 -22.24 12.70
C VAL A 10 3.63 -21.21 13.62
N TYR A 11 2.31 -21.04 13.47
CA TYR A 11 1.51 -20.08 14.25
C TYR A 11 1.61 -20.28 15.76
N TRP A 12 1.68 -21.53 16.24
CA TRP A 12 1.80 -21.82 17.67
C TRP A 12 3.04 -21.19 18.31
N ILE A 13 4.16 -21.11 17.58
CA ILE A 13 5.39 -20.47 18.07
C ILE A 13 5.19 -18.95 18.22
N TRP A 14 4.48 -18.33 17.28
CA TRP A 14 4.14 -16.91 17.33
C TRP A 14 3.15 -16.59 18.44
N ASN A 15 2.10 -17.42 18.61
CA ASN A 15 1.11 -17.28 19.67
C ASN A 15 1.76 -17.43 21.05
N HIS A 16 2.59 -18.45 21.24
CA HIS A 16 3.35 -18.63 22.49
C HIS A 16 4.26 -17.44 22.77
N ARG A 17 4.92 -16.86 21.74
CA ARG A 17 5.72 -15.64 21.93
C ARG A 17 4.89 -14.43 22.34
N GLY A 18 3.69 -14.27 21.78
CA GLY A 18 2.74 -13.24 22.19
C GLY A 18 2.32 -13.42 23.65
N TRP A 19 1.99 -14.66 24.04
CA TRP A 19 1.69 -14.98 25.44
C TRP A 19 2.87 -14.66 26.38
N CYS A 20 4.10 -15.06 26.02
CA CYS A 20 5.29 -14.72 26.81
C CYS A 20 5.59 -13.22 26.86
N LEU A 21 5.08 -12.40 25.93
CA LEU A 21 5.21 -10.94 25.97
C LEU A 21 4.21 -10.31 26.93
N ASN A 22 2.99 -10.86 26.97
CA ASN A 22 1.94 -10.37 27.86
C ASN A 22 2.12 -10.82 29.31
N ASN A 23 2.94 -11.87 29.55
CA ASN A 23 3.20 -12.44 30.87
C ASN A 23 4.67 -12.23 31.29
N VAL A 24 5.32 -11.16 30.82
CA VAL A 24 6.66 -10.82 31.30
C VAL A 24 6.54 -10.40 32.77
N PRO A 25 7.26 -11.04 33.71
CA PRO A 25 7.24 -10.63 35.11
C PRO A 25 7.76 -9.20 35.29
N SER A 26 7.33 -8.51 36.35
CA SER A 26 7.97 -7.26 36.76
C SER A 26 9.47 -7.48 36.93
N GLY A 27 10.28 -6.75 36.16
CA GLY A 27 11.72 -6.97 36.09
C GLY A 27 12.46 -6.38 37.29
N PRO A 28 13.79 -6.62 37.34
CA PRO A 28 14.63 -6.28 38.49
C PRO A 28 14.96 -4.78 38.61
N GLY A 29 14.22 -3.90 37.93
CA GLY A 29 14.49 -2.46 37.96
C GLY A 29 14.21 -1.88 39.34
N THR A 30 15.26 -1.75 40.16
CA THR A 30 15.22 -0.95 41.38
C THR A 30 15.17 0.53 41.02
N GLU A 31 14.45 1.33 41.81
CA GLU A 31 14.30 2.78 41.61
C GLU A 31 15.65 3.51 41.51
N ASP A 32 16.72 2.91 42.05
CA ASP A 32 18.09 3.46 42.08
C ASP A 32 18.86 3.42 40.73
N GLU A 33 18.42 2.67 39.71
CA GLU A 33 19.12 2.55 38.40
C GLU A 33 18.58 3.47 37.28
N GLY A 34 17.71 4.42 37.61
CA GLY A 34 17.36 5.55 36.73
C GLY A 34 16.20 5.35 35.74
N ASP A 35 16.03 4.17 35.10
CA ASP A 35 14.84 3.83 34.28
C ASP A 35 14.32 2.41 34.56
N PRO A 36 13.32 2.25 35.45
CA PRO A 36 12.72 0.96 35.80
C PRO A 36 12.15 0.17 34.61
N ARG A 37 11.90 0.83 33.47
CA ARG A 37 11.33 0.24 32.24
C ARG A 37 12.34 0.06 31.10
N GLY A 38 13.61 0.40 31.31
CA GLY A 38 14.65 0.30 30.28
C GLY A 38 14.87 -1.15 29.81
N TRP A 39 14.92 -2.10 30.74
CA TRP A 39 15.07 -3.53 30.42
C TRP A 39 13.86 -4.08 29.64
N GLU A 40 12.66 -3.59 29.95
CA GLU A 40 11.43 -3.97 29.27
C GLU A 40 11.50 -3.47 27.82
N LYS A 41 11.80 -2.18 27.62
CA LYS A 41 11.99 -1.58 26.28
C LYS A 41 12.99 -2.36 25.44
N ASP A 42 14.12 -2.79 26.01
CA ASP A 42 15.13 -3.59 25.30
C ASP A 42 14.65 -5.00 24.93
N LEU A 43 13.86 -5.64 25.80
CA LEU A 43 13.23 -6.92 25.52
C LEU A 43 12.25 -6.80 24.34
N TRP A 44 11.40 -5.77 24.34
CA TRP A 44 10.46 -5.51 23.25
C TRP A 44 11.18 -5.18 21.93
N ASN A 45 12.22 -4.34 21.98
CA ASN A 45 13.04 -4.00 20.81
C ASN A 45 13.64 -5.23 20.11
N LYS A 46 14.18 -6.17 20.88
CA LYS A 46 14.72 -7.44 20.34
C LYS A 46 13.64 -8.34 19.72
N ARG A 47 12.37 -8.17 20.10
CA ARG A 47 11.24 -8.99 19.62
C ARG A 47 10.48 -8.39 18.43
N VAL A 48 10.58 -7.07 18.21
CA VAL A 48 10.02 -6.34 17.05
C VAL A 48 10.75 -6.67 15.75
N VAL A 49 12.01 -7.11 15.81
CA VAL A 49 12.83 -7.49 14.65
C VAL A 49 12.40 -8.88 14.14
N CYS A 50 11.25 -8.96 13.48
CA CYS A 50 10.90 -10.16 12.72
C CYS A 50 10.25 -9.80 11.38
N VAL A 51 10.95 -10.17 10.31
CA VAL A 51 10.64 -9.79 8.92
C VAL A 51 9.50 -10.62 8.34
N LEU A 52 9.23 -11.80 8.91
CA LEU A 52 8.30 -12.78 8.34
C LEU A 52 6.86 -12.66 8.87
N ALA A 53 6.62 -11.87 9.92
CA ALA A 53 5.33 -11.84 10.61
C ALA A 53 4.87 -10.42 10.93
N TRP A 54 4.35 -9.74 9.91
CA TRP A 54 3.77 -8.40 10.04
C TRP A 54 2.58 -8.34 11.01
N SER A 55 1.78 -9.41 11.09
CA SER A 55 0.71 -9.52 12.09
C SER A 55 1.24 -9.56 13.51
N TYR A 56 2.31 -10.32 13.76
CA TYR A 56 2.97 -10.33 15.06
C TYR A 56 3.59 -8.97 15.36
N ARG A 57 4.24 -8.31 14.38
CA ARG A 57 4.79 -6.96 14.56
C ARG A 57 3.72 -5.97 15.02
N ARG A 58 2.53 -5.98 14.43
CA ARG A 58 1.42 -5.10 14.85
C ARG A 58 0.99 -5.35 16.29
N VAL A 59 0.81 -6.62 16.67
CA VAL A 59 0.49 -6.98 18.06
C VAL A 59 1.59 -6.50 19.01
N VAL A 60 2.85 -6.74 18.66
CA VAL A 60 3.97 -6.30 19.47
C VAL A 60 3.99 -4.78 19.61
N LEU A 61 3.83 -4.03 18.51
CA LEU A 61 3.82 -2.57 18.53
C LEU A 61 2.67 -2.01 19.39
N ALA A 62 1.49 -2.63 19.31
CA ALA A 62 0.31 -2.23 20.09
C ALA A 62 0.45 -2.54 21.59
N SER A 63 1.20 -3.59 21.94
CA SER A 63 1.41 -4.02 23.33
C SER A 63 2.67 -3.44 23.98
N MET A 64 3.42 -2.56 23.30
CA MET A 64 4.60 -1.94 23.90
C MET A 64 4.22 -0.99 25.04
N PRO A 65 4.94 -1.02 26.18
CA PRO A 65 4.72 -0.10 27.30
C PRO A 65 4.94 1.38 26.92
N ILE A 66 5.85 1.61 25.97
CA ILE A 66 6.13 2.92 25.39
C ILE A 66 5.84 2.80 23.89
N PRO A 67 4.75 3.42 23.40
CA PRO A 67 4.42 3.40 21.98
C PRO A 67 5.57 3.96 21.14
N ARG A 68 5.90 3.28 20.04
CA ARG A 68 6.80 3.84 19.04
C ARG A 68 6.03 4.83 18.17
N PRO A 69 6.67 5.94 17.76
CA PRO A 69 6.03 6.86 16.84
C PRO A 69 5.79 6.16 15.50
N GLU A 70 4.64 6.40 14.88
CA GLU A 70 4.26 5.78 13.62
C GLU A 70 5.20 6.18 12.46
N THR A 71 5.83 7.35 12.55
CA THR A 71 6.90 7.77 11.64
C THR A 71 8.09 6.80 11.62
N SER A 72 8.41 6.15 12.74
CA SER A 72 9.45 5.12 12.80
C SER A 72 9.03 3.83 12.10
N GLU A 73 7.74 3.51 12.09
CA GLU A 73 7.20 2.39 11.33
C GLU A 73 7.17 2.71 9.83
N LEU A 74 6.85 3.96 9.46
CA LEU A 74 6.93 4.43 8.08
C LEU A 74 8.37 4.26 7.53
N ALA A 75 9.37 4.75 8.26
CA ALA A 75 10.78 4.56 7.90
C ALA A 75 11.19 3.07 7.84
N TYR A 76 10.65 2.22 8.71
CA TYR A 76 10.90 0.78 8.66
C TYR A 76 10.33 0.14 7.39
N THR A 77 9.09 0.51 7.00
CA THR A 77 8.48 0.03 5.75
C THR A 77 9.24 0.49 4.51
N THR A 78 9.70 1.75 4.46
CA THR A 78 10.56 2.27 3.39
C THR A 78 11.80 1.38 3.21
N ARG A 79 12.57 1.15 4.28
CA ARG A 79 13.76 0.29 4.22
C ARG A 79 13.46 -1.14 3.77
N LYS A 80 12.26 -1.65 4.04
CA LYS A 80 11.85 -2.99 3.62
C LYS A 80 11.44 -3.07 2.16
N ILE A 81 10.88 -1.99 1.63
CA ILE A 81 10.55 -1.83 0.22
C ILE A 81 11.83 -1.63 -0.59
N GLU A 82 12.71 -0.71 -0.18
CA GLU A 82 14.01 -0.48 -0.84
C GLU A 82 14.87 -1.76 -0.90
N ALA A 83 14.83 -2.58 0.15
CA ALA A 83 15.57 -3.85 0.17
C ALA A 83 14.92 -4.95 -0.70
N ASN A 84 13.59 -4.88 -0.91
CA ASN A 84 12.83 -5.82 -1.72
C ASN A 84 11.45 -5.24 -2.04
N PHE A 85 11.31 -4.63 -3.23
CA PHE A 85 10.07 -4.01 -3.67
C PHE A 85 8.95 -5.04 -3.92
N SER A 86 9.26 -6.33 -4.08
CA SER A 86 8.28 -7.43 -4.13
C SER A 86 7.66 -7.76 -2.78
N ASN A 87 8.06 -7.09 -1.69
CA ASN A 87 7.51 -7.32 -0.37
C ASN A 87 6.14 -6.65 -0.21
N PHE A 88 5.09 -7.25 -0.79
CA PHE A 88 3.72 -6.75 -0.67
C PHE A 88 3.26 -6.52 0.78
N SER A 89 3.77 -7.31 1.74
CA SER A 89 3.41 -7.12 3.13
C SER A 89 3.98 -5.82 3.72
N ALA A 90 5.12 -5.34 3.22
CA ALA A 90 5.67 -4.03 3.59
C ALA A 90 4.81 -2.90 3.01
N TRP A 91 4.45 -2.97 1.72
CA TRP A 91 3.50 -2.04 1.07
C TRP A 91 2.16 -1.97 1.81
N HIS A 92 1.60 -3.12 2.17
CA HIS A 92 0.34 -3.19 2.92
C HIS A 92 0.46 -2.68 4.36
N GLN A 93 1.61 -2.84 5.02
CA GLN A 93 1.82 -2.24 6.33
C GLN A 93 1.98 -0.71 6.19
N ARG A 94 2.69 -0.25 5.17
CA ARG A 94 2.88 1.16 4.85
C ARG A 94 1.56 1.88 4.66
N SER A 95 0.63 1.30 3.88
CA SER A 95 -0.69 1.88 3.66
C SER A 95 -1.48 2.10 4.95
N LYS A 96 -1.42 1.14 5.89
CA LYS A 96 -2.08 1.26 7.19
C LYS A 96 -1.48 2.36 8.06
N VAL A 97 -0.16 2.51 8.03
CA VAL A 97 0.55 3.54 8.80
C VAL A 97 0.23 4.93 8.25
N LEU A 98 0.24 5.11 6.92
CA LEU A 98 -0.14 6.37 6.28
C LEU A 98 -1.57 6.78 6.62
N LEU A 99 -2.53 5.86 6.52
CA LEU A 99 -3.92 6.09 6.92
C LEU A 99 -4.04 6.58 8.38
N SER A 100 -3.31 5.93 9.29
CA SER A 100 -3.31 6.31 10.70
C SER A 100 -2.72 7.71 10.89
N LEU A 101 -1.57 8.01 10.29
CA LEU A 101 -0.91 9.32 10.38
C LEU A 101 -1.78 10.44 9.82
N TRP A 102 -2.43 10.24 8.67
CA TRP A 102 -3.37 11.22 8.12
C TRP A 102 -4.59 11.41 9.00
N SER A 103 -5.15 10.33 9.57
CA SER A 103 -6.30 10.44 10.47
C SER A 103 -6.00 11.26 11.74
N LYS A 104 -4.74 11.27 12.18
CA LYS A 104 -4.26 12.06 13.32
C LYS A 104 -3.82 13.47 12.94
N GLY A 105 -3.71 13.77 11.64
CA GLY A 105 -3.18 15.05 11.15
C GLY A 105 -1.68 15.24 11.41
N GLU A 106 -0.94 14.15 11.66
CA GLU A 106 0.52 14.18 11.91
C GLU A 106 1.34 14.26 10.63
N LEU A 107 0.70 14.05 9.47
CA LEU A 107 1.33 14.06 8.15
C LEU A 107 0.42 14.80 7.17
N ASP A 108 1.00 15.67 6.34
CA ASP A 108 0.26 16.33 5.26
C ASP A 108 -0.11 15.32 4.17
N PRO A 109 -1.42 15.08 3.91
CA PRO A 109 -1.86 14.12 2.91
C PRO A 109 -1.42 14.45 1.49
N LYS A 110 -1.24 15.74 1.16
CA LYS A 110 -0.89 16.14 -0.21
C LYS A 110 0.57 15.80 -0.52
N ASN A 111 1.51 16.33 0.28
CA ASN A 111 2.94 16.10 0.04
C ASN A 111 3.30 14.62 0.17
N SER A 112 2.82 13.96 1.23
CA SER A 112 3.11 12.54 1.43
C SER A 112 2.60 11.66 0.30
N ARG A 113 1.51 12.03 -0.38
CA ARG A 113 1.01 11.28 -1.53
C ARG A 113 1.89 11.45 -2.76
N GLU A 114 2.44 12.63 -3.02
CA GLU A 114 3.39 12.79 -4.11
C GLU A 114 4.66 11.96 -3.83
N ASP A 115 5.16 11.97 -2.59
CA ASP A 115 6.27 11.09 -2.17
C ASP A 115 5.93 9.59 -2.39
N GLU A 116 4.68 9.19 -2.14
CA GLU A 116 4.25 7.82 -2.41
C GLU A 116 4.15 7.50 -3.90
N PHE A 117 3.73 8.45 -4.74
CA PHE A 117 3.71 8.25 -6.19
C PHE A 117 5.13 8.07 -6.73
N ASP A 118 6.06 8.93 -6.31
CA ASP A 118 7.47 8.84 -6.71
C ASP A 118 8.06 7.47 -6.32
N LEU A 119 7.86 7.03 -5.07
CA LEU A 119 8.33 5.72 -4.60
C LEU A 119 7.75 4.56 -5.42
N VAL A 120 6.49 4.67 -5.84
CA VAL A 120 5.81 3.65 -6.64
C VAL A 120 6.28 3.69 -8.08
N HIS A 121 6.45 4.86 -8.68
CA HIS A 121 6.98 5.02 -10.03
C HIS A 121 8.39 4.42 -10.13
N ASP A 122 9.28 4.73 -9.18
CA ASP A 122 10.62 4.15 -9.12
C ASP A 122 10.57 2.61 -9.11
N ALA A 123 9.68 2.04 -8.31
CA ALA A 123 9.49 0.59 -8.24
C ALA A 123 8.88 0.02 -9.54
N MET A 124 7.94 0.73 -10.17
CA MET A 124 7.32 0.33 -11.44
C MET A 124 8.33 0.30 -12.58
N TYR A 125 9.19 1.31 -12.70
CA TYR A 125 10.23 1.36 -13.72
C TYR A 125 11.37 0.36 -13.47
N THR A 126 11.58 -0.03 -12.20
CA THR A 126 12.59 -1.03 -11.85
C THR A 126 12.18 -2.45 -12.25
N ASP A 127 10.93 -2.85 -11.97
CA ASP A 127 10.38 -4.13 -12.40
C ASP A 127 8.86 -4.02 -12.67
N PRO A 128 8.47 -3.76 -13.94
CA PRO A 128 7.07 -3.62 -14.32
C PRO A 128 6.27 -4.92 -14.16
N LYS A 129 6.90 -6.07 -13.92
CA LYS A 129 6.22 -7.36 -13.77
C LYS A 129 5.79 -7.62 -12.32
N ASP A 130 6.30 -6.84 -11.36
CA ASP A 130 6.00 -7.02 -9.95
C ASP A 130 4.58 -6.58 -9.59
N GLN A 131 3.72 -7.56 -9.30
CA GLN A 131 2.32 -7.31 -8.94
C GLN A 131 2.13 -6.45 -7.68
N SER A 132 3.09 -6.44 -6.75
CA SER A 132 2.94 -5.77 -5.46
C SER A 132 2.80 -4.27 -5.66
N VAL A 133 3.59 -3.74 -6.58
CA VAL A 133 3.63 -2.32 -6.93
C VAL A 133 2.31 -1.91 -7.59
N TRP A 134 1.84 -2.69 -8.56
CA TRP A 134 0.57 -2.44 -9.25
C TRP A 134 -0.68 -2.60 -8.38
N ILE A 135 -0.63 -3.43 -7.34
CA ILE A 135 -1.72 -3.52 -6.35
C ILE A 135 -1.68 -2.32 -5.40
N TYR A 136 -0.49 -1.81 -5.06
CA TYR A 136 -0.33 -0.65 -4.19
C TYR A 136 -0.60 0.68 -4.90
N HIS A 137 -0.27 0.82 -6.18
CA HIS A 137 -0.42 2.06 -6.95
C HIS A 137 -1.86 2.63 -6.90
N PRO A 138 -2.93 1.83 -7.12
CA PRO A 138 -4.29 2.29 -6.85
C PRO A 138 -4.51 2.66 -5.39
N LEU A 139 -4.03 1.88 -4.42
CA LEU A 139 -4.22 2.20 -2.99
C LEU A 139 -3.65 3.58 -2.63
N ALA A 140 -2.48 3.94 -3.17
CA ALA A 140 -1.88 5.27 -3.03
C ALA A 140 -2.83 6.40 -3.51
N ARG A 141 -3.63 6.14 -4.54
CA ARG A 141 -4.69 7.05 -5.02
C ARG A 141 -5.96 6.99 -4.17
N TRP A 142 -6.41 5.79 -3.79
CA TRP A 142 -7.68 5.55 -3.10
C TRP A 142 -7.72 6.12 -1.67
N PHE A 143 -6.59 6.53 -1.12
CA PHE A 143 -6.54 7.30 0.13
C PHE A 143 -7.33 8.62 0.12
N ARG A 144 -7.83 9.05 -1.06
CA ARG A 144 -8.81 10.13 -1.18
C ARG A 144 -10.22 9.73 -0.74
N SER A 145 -10.59 8.45 -0.71
CA SER A 145 -11.97 8.05 -0.45
C SER A 145 -12.36 8.42 0.97
N ALA A 146 -13.09 9.54 1.08
CA ALA A 146 -13.56 10.19 2.30
C ALA A 146 -14.12 9.20 3.34
N CYS A 147 -14.63 8.05 2.93
CA CYS A 147 -15.10 6.97 3.81
C CYS A 147 -14.09 6.52 4.88
N PHE A 148 -12.79 6.71 4.69
CA PHE A 148 -11.77 6.24 5.65
C PHE A 148 -11.07 7.36 6.44
N LEU A 149 -11.37 8.63 6.16
CA LEU A 149 -10.81 9.77 6.89
C LEU A 149 -11.86 10.36 7.85
N PRO A 150 -11.44 10.87 9.03
CA PRO A 150 -12.35 11.56 9.96
C PRO A 150 -13.11 12.70 9.29
N LEU A 151 -14.37 12.92 9.69
CA LEU A 151 -15.25 13.96 9.15
C LEU A 151 -14.62 15.37 9.13
N SER A 152 -13.71 15.65 10.07
CA SER A 152 -12.96 16.90 10.17
C SER A 152 -12.02 17.15 8.98
N ILE A 153 -11.54 16.08 8.35
CA ILE A 153 -10.64 16.13 7.19
C ILE A 153 -11.45 16.01 5.89
N GLN A 154 -12.64 15.39 5.91
CA GLN A 154 -13.49 15.23 4.72
C GLN A 154 -13.96 16.56 4.07
N ASN A 155 -14.02 17.66 4.84
CA ASN A 155 -14.59 18.93 4.40
C ASN A 155 -13.60 19.88 3.69
N SER A 156 -12.32 19.52 3.56
CA SER A 156 -11.38 20.33 2.77
C SER A 156 -11.65 20.16 1.27
N ARG A 157 -12.11 21.24 0.62
CA ARG A 157 -12.29 21.32 -0.85
C ARG A 157 -11.03 20.92 -1.63
N ASP A 158 -9.85 20.99 -1.01
CA ASP A 158 -8.59 20.53 -1.60
C ASP A 158 -8.51 19.00 -1.81
N ILE A 159 -9.32 18.20 -1.09
CA ILE A 159 -9.43 16.75 -1.35
C ILE A 159 -10.22 16.48 -2.63
N GLN A 160 -11.04 17.45 -3.08
CA GLN A 160 -11.76 17.43 -4.35
C GLN A 160 -10.97 18.05 -5.52
N GLY A 161 -9.76 18.56 -5.27
CA GLY A 161 -8.86 19.10 -6.31
C GLY A 161 -8.48 18.03 -7.35
N ASP A 162 -8.74 18.36 -8.61
CA ASP A 162 -8.93 17.53 -9.80
C ASP A 162 -8.39 16.09 -9.78
N ASP A 163 -9.27 15.11 -9.50
CA ASP A 163 -8.99 13.68 -9.77
C ASP A 163 -8.56 13.46 -11.23
N LYS A 164 -9.02 14.33 -12.13
CA LYS A 164 -8.73 14.25 -13.55
C LYS A 164 -7.25 14.48 -13.86
N GLU A 165 -6.63 15.55 -13.34
CA GLU A 165 -5.22 15.87 -13.63
C GLU A 165 -4.29 14.74 -13.18
N ILE A 166 -4.53 14.18 -11.99
CA ILE A 166 -3.76 13.04 -11.49
C ILE A 166 -4.00 11.81 -12.36
N LEU A 167 -5.26 11.50 -12.70
CA LEU A 167 -5.55 10.37 -13.60
C LEU A 167 -4.87 10.54 -14.96
N GLU A 168 -4.88 11.74 -15.54
CA GLU A 168 -4.22 12.04 -16.82
C GLU A 168 -2.69 11.92 -16.71
N ARG A 169 -2.09 12.40 -15.62
CA ARG A 169 -0.66 12.23 -15.33
C ARG A 169 -0.29 10.75 -15.22
N GLU A 170 -1.00 9.98 -14.39
CA GLU A 170 -0.72 8.57 -14.19
C GLU A 170 -0.95 7.75 -15.47
N ILE A 171 -1.98 8.08 -16.26
CA ILE A 171 -2.21 7.48 -17.58
C ILE A 171 -1.01 7.74 -18.50
N THR A 172 -0.49 8.97 -18.50
CA THR A 172 0.67 9.33 -19.34
C THR A 172 1.90 8.50 -18.96
N ILE A 173 2.21 8.42 -17.65
CA ILE A 173 3.35 7.66 -17.12
C ILE A 173 3.23 6.17 -17.49
N ILE A 174 2.06 5.57 -17.24
CA ILE A 174 1.84 4.15 -17.51
C ILE A 174 1.80 3.87 -19.02
N GLN A 175 1.32 4.82 -19.83
CA GLN A 175 1.35 4.68 -21.28
C GLN A 175 2.79 4.64 -21.80
N SER A 176 3.66 5.53 -21.31
CA SER A 176 5.08 5.48 -21.65
C SER A 176 5.72 4.14 -21.26
N LEU A 177 5.36 3.60 -20.09
CA LEU A 177 5.85 2.28 -19.67
C LEU A 177 5.31 1.13 -20.53
N LEU A 178 4.06 1.21 -20.99
CA LEU A 178 3.48 0.23 -21.93
C LEU A 178 4.16 0.31 -23.31
N ASP A 179 4.57 1.50 -23.74
CA ASP A 179 5.26 1.68 -25.02
C ASP A 179 6.66 1.00 -24.99
N GLU A 180 7.31 0.97 -23.82
CA GLU A 180 8.57 0.24 -23.59
C GLU A 180 8.36 -1.27 -23.38
N GLU A 181 7.30 -1.67 -22.67
CA GLU A 181 6.93 -3.08 -22.45
C GLU A 181 5.51 -3.41 -22.96
N PRO A 182 5.33 -3.66 -24.28
CA PRO A 182 4.01 -3.83 -24.90
C PRO A 182 3.18 -5.00 -24.36
N ASP A 183 3.85 -6.04 -23.83
CA ASP A 183 3.21 -7.25 -23.31
C ASP A 183 2.89 -7.15 -21.80
N SER A 184 3.09 -5.98 -21.18
CA SER A 184 2.82 -5.80 -19.75
C SER A 184 1.32 -5.76 -19.48
N LYS A 185 0.77 -6.88 -19.00
CA LYS A 185 -0.63 -6.97 -18.56
C LYS A 185 -0.98 -5.95 -17.48
N TRP A 186 -0.03 -5.60 -16.61
CA TRP A 186 -0.27 -4.69 -15.49
C TRP A 186 -0.43 -3.25 -15.96
N CYS A 187 0.39 -2.81 -16.91
CA CYS A 187 0.22 -1.51 -17.57
C CYS A 187 -1.15 -1.43 -18.25
N MET A 188 -1.49 -2.44 -19.05
CA MET A 188 -2.78 -2.49 -19.75
C MET A 188 -3.98 -2.48 -18.79
N GLU A 189 -3.98 -3.32 -17.74
CA GLU A 189 -5.05 -3.35 -16.74
C GLU A 189 -5.19 -2.00 -16.02
N SER A 190 -4.07 -1.39 -15.65
CA SER A 190 -4.07 -0.09 -14.96
C SER A 190 -4.57 1.04 -15.85
N LEU A 191 -4.18 1.06 -17.12
CA LEU A 191 -4.68 2.03 -18.11
C LEU A 191 -6.19 1.89 -18.32
N VAL A 192 -6.69 0.65 -18.47
CA VAL A 192 -8.13 0.41 -18.55
C VAL A 192 -8.84 0.91 -17.30
N HIS A 193 -8.29 0.63 -16.11
CA HIS A 193 -8.87 1.11 -14.85
C HIS A 193 -8.94 2.65 -14.79
N TYR A 194 -7.84 3.34 -15.07
CA TYR A 194 -7.79 4.80 -14.97
C TYR A 194 -8.62 5.51 -16.04
N LYS A 195 -8.59 5.03 -17.29
CA LYS A 195 -9.45 5.55 -18.35
C LYS A 195 -10.93 5.28 -18.04
N SER A 196 -11.27 4.13 -17.48
CA SER A 196 -12.65 3.84 -17.02
C SER A 196 -13.11 4.77 -15.90
N LEU A 197 -12.21 5.14 -14.98
CA LEU A 197 -12.52 6.12 -13.93
C LEU A 197 -12.73 7.53 -14.49
N LEU A 198 -11.91 7.95 -15.46
CA LEU A 198 -12.13 9.21 -16.17
C LEU A 198 -13.49 9.23 -16.87
N LEU A 199 -13.87 8.13 -17.53
CA LEU A 199 -15.18 8.00 -18.19
C LEU A 199 -16.34 8.08 -17.20
N ARG A 200 -16.23 7.45 -16.02
CA ARG A 200 -17.29 7.44 -15.00
C ARG A 200 -17.44 8.79 -14.29
N ASN A 201 -16.34 9.42 -13.93
CA ASN A 201 -16.35 10.61 -13.06
C ASN A 201 -16.29 11.94 -13.85
N HIS A 202 -15.81 11.92 -15.10
CA HIS A 202 -15.56 13.11 -15.92
C HIS A 202 -16.12 12.95 -17.36
N SER A 203 -17.31 12.37 -17.49
CA SER A 203 -17.97 12.02 -18.76
C SER A 203 -18.29 13.20 -19.70
N LEU A 204 -18.29 14.44 -19.18
CA LEU A 204 -18.61 15.67 -19.93
C LEU A 204 -17.46 16.17 -20.83
N SER A 205 -16.32 15.48 -20.88
CA SER A 205 -15.19 15.88 -21.72
C SER A 205 -15.35 15.41 -23.18
N ALA A 206 -14.83 16.17 -24.14
CA ALA A 206 -14.96 15.89 -25.57
C ALA A 206 -14.28 14.58 -26.05
N ASN A 207 -13.48 13.93 -25.20
CA ASN A 207 -12.63 12.78 -25.56
C ASN A 207 -13.21 11.41 -25.17
N THR A 208 -14.44 11.35 -24.64
CA THR A 208 -15.08 10.12 -24.12
C THR A 208 -15.10 8.98 -25.15
N SER A 209 -15.38 9.26 -26.42
CA SER A 209 -15.45 8.23 -27.47
C SER A 209 -14.07 7.63 -27.81
N THR A 210 -13.02 8.46 -27.79
CA THR A 210 -11.63 8.04 -28.02
C THR A 210 -11.13 7.19 -26.86
N LEU A 211 -11.33 7.64 -25.62
CA LEU A 211 -10.95 6.90 -24.42
C LEU A 211 -11.62 5.52 -24.35
N ARG A 212 -12.91 5.44 -24.70
CA ARG A 212 -13.63 4.16 -24.76
C ARG A 212 -13.03 3.22 -25.79
N ARG A 213 -12.69 3.73 -26.99
CA ARG A 213 -12.07 2.94 -28.06
C ARG A 213 -10.72 2.39 -27.61
N GLU A 214 -9.91 3.20 -26.95
CA GLU A 214 -8.62 2.78 -26.39
C GLU A 214 -8.78 1.70 -25.32
N CYS A 215 -9.74 1.85 -24.40
CA CYS A 215 -10.02 0.82 -23.40
C CYS A 215 -10.39 -0.52 -24.05
N ILE A 216 -11.26 -0.50 -25.07
CA ILE A 216 -11.66 -1.71 -25.80
C ILE A 216 -10.45 -2.34 -26.51
N ALA A 217 -9.56 -1.53 -27.10
CA ALA A 217 -8.35 -2.03 -27.74
C ALA A 217 -7.42 -2.73 -26.73
N LEU A 218 -7.19 -2.13 -25.56
CA LEU A 218 -6.40 -2.70 -24.48
C LEU A 218 -7.03 -4.00 -23.94
N LEU A 219 -8.35 -4.04 -23.76
CA LEU A 219 -9.08 -5.24 -23.32
C LEU A 219 -8.95 -6.39 -24.32
N LYS A 220 -8.91 -6.12 -25.63
CA LYS A 220 -8.64 -7.15 -26.63
C LYS A 220 -7.24 -7.73 -26.50
N GLN A 221 -6.22 -6.89 -26.33
CA GLN A 221 -4.84 -7.35 -26.10
C GLN A 221 -4.72 -8.15 -24.79
N LEU A 222 -5.35 -7.68 -23.70
CA LEU A 222 -5.36 -8.37 -22.41
C LEU A 222 -5.94 -9.79 -22.49
N ARG A 223 -6.93 -10.04 -23.35
CA ARG A 223 -7.46 -11.40 -23.57
C ARG A 223 -6.42 -12.35 -24.17
N GLU A 224 -5.49 -11.83 -24.96
CA GLU A 224 -4.42 -12.63 -25.55
C GLU A 224 -3.31 -12.87 -24.51
N VAL A 225 -2.88 -11.81 -23.81
CA VAL A 225 -1.77 -11.86 -22.85
C VAL A 225 -2.13 -12.56 -21.53
N ASP A 226 -3.33 -12.35 -20.98
CA ASP A 226 -3.82 -12.97 -19.74
C ASP A 226 -5.08 -13.82 -20.02
N SER A 227 -4.91 -14.84 -20.85
CA SER A 227 -5.99 -15.70 -21.32
C SER A 227 -6.80 -16.38 -20.21
N GLY A 228 -6.21 -16.57 -19.02
CA GLY A 228 -6.87 -17.15 -17.86
C GLY A 228 -7.93 -16.24 -17.23
N ARG A 229 -7.94 -14.94 -17.58
CA ARG A 229 -8.88 -13.93 -17.03
C ARG A 229 -9.80 -13.32 -18.09
N LYS A 230 -9.92 -13.93 -19.28
CA LYS A 230 -10.77 -13.44 -20.38
C LYS A 230 -12.17 -12.99 -19.95
N ALA A 231 -12.86 -13.83 -19.15
CA ALA A 231 -14.21 -13.54 -18.68
C ALA A 231 -14.30 -12.21 -17.88
N ARG A 232 -13.26 -11.87 -17.11
CA ARG A 232 -13.17 -10.58 -16.39
C ARG A 232 -13.08 -9.42 -17.37
N TYR A 233 -12.29 -9.55 -18.43
CA TYR A 233 -12.14 -8.51 -19.45
C TYR A 233 -13.42 -8.32 -20.27
N ASP A 234 -14.15 -9.41 -20.55
CA ASP A 234 -15.46 -9.36 -21.19
C ASP A 234 -16.48 -8.62 -20.33
N GLU A 235 -16.52 -8.87 -19.03
CA GLU A 235 -17.39 -8.15 -18.09
C GLU A 235 -17.07 -6.65 -18.06
N ILE A 236 -15.79 -6.27 -18.00
CA ILE A 236 -15.38 -4.85 -18.02
C ILE A 236 -15.79 -4.18 -19.34
N GLU A 237 -15.65 -4.85 -20.48
CA GLU A 237 -16.09 -4.32 -21.77
C GLU A 237 -17.62 -4.09 -21.80
N LEU A 238 -18.39 -5.02 -21.23
CA LEU A 238 -19.85 -4.88 -21.10
C LEU A 238 -20.24 -3.72 -20.18
N GLU A 239 -19.50 -3.47 -19.10
CA GLU A 239 -19.71 -2.31 -18.23
C GLU A 239 -19.45 -0.99 -18.96
N LEU A 240 -18.37 -0.92 -19.74
CA LEU A 240 -18.00 0.26 -20.52
C LEU A 240 -19.02 0.62 -21.61
N ALA A 241 -19.76 -0.38 -22.11
CA ALA A 241 -20.84 -0.18 -23.07
C ALA A 241 -22.12 0.40 -22.43
N LYS A 242 -22.30 0.21 -21.11
CA LYS A 242 -23.47 0.69 -20.36
C LYS A 242 -23.30 2.11 -19.81
N SER A 243 -22.05 2.53 -19.52
CA SER A 243 -21.68 3.89 -19.11
C SER A 243 -21.73 4.87 -20.27
#